data_AF-A0A3E1ELA0-F1
#
_entry.id   AF-A0A3E1ELA0-F1
#
_cell.length_a   1.000
_cell.length_b   1.000
_cell.length_c   1.000
_cell.angle_alpha   90.00
_cell.angle_beta   90.00
_cell.angle_gamma   90.00
#
_symmetry.space_group_name_H-M   'P 1'
#
loop_
_entity.id
_entity.type
_entity.pdbx_description
1 polymer ?
#
loop_
_entity_poly.entity_id
_entity_poly.type
_entity_poly.pdbx_seq_one_letter_code
_entity_poly.pdbx_strand_id
1 'polypeptide(L)'
;MRFALCLFADEYSRVVASCTRIPNHPHMAKPSDTAKPEQPSSRLETLTQGNVALMGALQRRGAKDSFGSLKFLAAIRPAEWLELVHTHGTPEGSPLTPTEYAAALASNVERHFPTASLAAHLADGRRLGQIPALKGVARFLWDHPGFDLVTANLNATTRLADPRSGPASPQLVAGLRSLQRLHELGATWDETAALLDAGYHSAADVAAAEPTELNTRLAGRIKPEQRILALQHRAKTLQKAASRRR
;
A
#
# COMPACT_ATOMS: atom_id res chain seq x y z
N MET A 1 45.16 8.97 -31.76
CA MET A 1 44.64 10.35 -31.60
C MET A 1 43.69 10.39 -30.41
N ARG A 2 44.13 10.93 -29.27
CA ARG A 2 43.30 11.25 -28.09
C ARG A 2 43.59 12.71 -27.75
N PHE A 3 42.53 13.51 -27.66
CA PHE A 3 42.57 14.93 -27.36
C PHE A 3 42.94 15.19 -25.88
N ALA A 4 43.66 16.28 -25.68
CA ALA A 4 44.03 16.87 -24.40
C ALA A 4 43.04 17.96 -23.96
N LEU A 5 42.93 18.17 -22.64
CA LEU A 5 42.59 19.40 -21.89
C LEU A 5 42.63 18.97 -20.40
N CYS A 6 43.61 19.34 -19.54
CA CYS A 6 43.94 20.66 -18.95
C CYS A 6 42.67 21.39 -18.45
N LEU A 7 42.51 21.95 -17.24
CA LEU A 7 43.27 22.29 -16.02
C LEU A 7 42.15 22.45 -14.94
N PHE A 8 42.33 22.29 -13.64
CA PHE A 8 42.99 23.24 -12.73
C PHE A 8 43.08 22.59 -11.34
N ALA A 9 44.23 22.80 -10.70
CA ALA A 9 44.53 22.43 -9.34
C ALA A 9 44.25 23.61 -8.39
N ASP A 10 44.23 23.27 -7.09
CA ASP A 10 44.78 24.06 -5.99
C ASP A 10 43.97 25.27 -5.48
N GLU A 11 43.36 25.13 -4.29
CA GLU A 11 43.48 26.17 -3.26
C GLU A 11 43.17 25.63 -1.83
N TYR A 12 44.21 25.64 -1.01
CA TYR A 12 44.24 26.01 0.41
C TYR A 12 43.87 25.02 1.53
N SER A 13 44.95 24.50 2.10
CA SER A 13 45.08 23.99 3.46
C SER A 13 45.24 25.13 4.49
N ARG A 14 44.89 24.81 5.75
CA ARG A 14 45.28 25.45 7.05
C ARG A 14 44.34 26.52 7.64
N VAL A 15 43.65 26.14 8.72
CA VAL A 15 43.87 26.70 10.06
C VAL A 15 43.75 25.58 11.10
N VAL A 16 44.83 25.39 11.86
CA VAL A 16 44.92 24.53 13.04
C VAL A 16 44.74 25.39 14.29
N ALA A 17 44.21 24.77 15.35
CA ALA A 17 44.25 25.18 16.76
C ALA A 17 43.21 26.20 17.25
N SER A 18 42.27 25.71 18.05
CA SER A 18 42.21 26.13 19.46
C SER A 18 41.51 25.06 20.30
N CYS A 19 42.29 24.38 21.14
CA CYS A 19 41.79 23.58 22.26
C CYS A 19 41.39 24.54 23.38
N THR A 20 40.11 24.61 23.71
CA THR A 20 39.65 25.23 24.97
C THR A 20 38.97 24.17 25.83
N ARG A 21 39.67 23.84 26.92
CA ARG A 21 39.28 23.00 28.05
C ARG A 21 38.31 23.77 28.95
N ILE A 22 37.09 23.29 29.18
CA ILE A 22 36.26 23.58 30.37
C ILE A 22 35.38 22.33 30.70
N PRO A 23 34.81 22.17 31.92
CA PRO A 23 35.16 21.08 32.83
C PRO A 23 34.00 20.07 33.08
N ASN A 24 34.35 18.96 33.74
CA ASN A 24 33.41 18.00 34.30
C ASN A 24 32.41 18.67 35.27
N HIS A 25 31.11 18.46 35.04
CA HIS A 25 30.15 18.14 36.10
C HIS A 25 29.05 17.19 35.56
N PRO A 26 28.59 16.23 36.38
CA PRO A 26 27.66 15.18 35.97
C PRO A 26 26.21 15.64 36.18
N HIS A 27 25.35 15.48 35.17
CA HIS A 27 23.92 15.41 35.42
C HIS A 27 23.30 14.35 34.51
N MET A 28 22.82 13.29 35.16
CA MET A 28 21.98 12.26 34.58
C MET A 28 20.74 12.89 33.94
N ALA A 29 20.60 12.69 32.63
CA ALA A 29 19.31 12.67 31.95
C ALA A 29 19.33 11.44 31.03
N LYS A 30 18.64 10.38 31.43
CA LYS A 30 18.38 9.23 30.55
C LYS A 30 17.41 9.71 29.46
N PRO A 31 17.75 9.66 28.16
CA PRO A 31 16.73 9.67 27.13
C PRO A 31 16.02 8.31 27.19
N SER A 32 14.81 8.37 27.70
CA SER A 32 13.74 7.38 27.59
C SER A 32 13.54 6.91 26.15
N ASP A 33 13.45 5.59 25.99
CA ASP A 33 12.67 4.89 24.95
C ASP A 33 12.86 5.35 23.50
N THR A 34 14.03 5.07 22.93
CA THR A 34 14.10 4.88 21.47
C THR A 34 13.59 3.48 21.16
N ALA A 35 12.32 3.37 20.77
CA ALA A 35 11.79 2.15 20.16
C ALA A 35 12.72 1.75 19.00
N LYS A 36 13.43 0.63 19.17
CA LYS A 36 14.33 0.06 18.18
C LYS A 36 13.52 -0.20 16.90
N PRO A 37 14.04 0.07 15.69
CA PRO A 37 13.35 -0.33 14.47
C PRO A 37 13.11 -1.85 14.54
N GLU A 38 11.85 -2.24 14.57
CA GLU A 38 11.43 -3.64 14.49
C GLU A 38 12.08 -4.26 13.25
N GLN A 39 12.80 -5.36 13.47
CA GLN A 39 13.53 -6.04 12.43
C GLN A 39 12.54 -6.61 11.39
N PRO A 40 12.86 -6.62 10.09
CA PRO A 40 11.99 -7.19 9.06
C PRO A 40 11.59 -8.66 9.33
N SER A 41 12.39 -9.40 10.10
CA SER A 41 12.08 -10.75 10.55
C SER A 41 10.86 -10.82 11.48
N SER A 42 10.67 -9.89 12.42
CA SER A 42 9.52 -9.92 13.35
C SER A 42 8.20 -9.57 12.65
N ARG A 43 8.26 -8.68 11.65
CA ARG A 43 7.10 -8.34 10.82
C ARG A 43 6.69 -9.49 9.91
N LEU A 44 7.65 -10.20 9.33
CA LEU A 44 7.36 -11.41 8.56
C LEU A 44 6.81 -12.53 9.43
N GLU A 45 7.36 -12.73 10.63
CA GLU A 45 6.83 -13.70 11.60
C GLU A 45 5.38 -13.42 11.97
N THR A 46 5.04 -12.14 12.23
CA THR A 46 3.66 -11.72 12.50
C THR A 46 2.76 -11.95 11.29
N LEU A 47 3.24 -11.62 10.08
CA LEU A 47 2.48 -11.82 8.85
C LEU A 47 2.21 -13.31 8.58
N THR A 48 3.21 -14.17 8.74
CA THR A 48 3.11 -15.61 8.48
C THR A 48 2.61 -16.40 9.69
N GLN A 49 2.25 -15.74 10.80
CA GLN A 49 1.81 -16.38 12.04
C GLN A 49 2.79 -17.46 12.52
N GLY A 50 4.09 -17.19 12.41
CA GLY A 50 5.13 -18.13 12.81
C GLY A 50 5.37 -19.30 11.84
N ASN A 51 4.77 -19.32 10.64
CA ASN A 51 5.11 -20.33 9.63
C ASN A 51 6.55 -20.08 9.13
N VAL A 52 7.50 -20.85 9.67
CA VAL A 52 8.95 -20.72 9.43
C VAL A 52 9.31 -21.05 7.97
N ALA A 53 8.67 -22.06 7.38
CA ALA A 53 8.94 -22.47 6.00
C ALA A 53 8.57 -21.36 5.01
N LEU A 54 7.37 -20.79 5.18
CA LEU A 54 6.89 -19.67 4.37
C LEU A 54 7.72 -18.40 4.62
N MET A 55 8.03 -18.09 5.88
CA MET A 55 8.88 -16.95 6.23
C MET A 55 10.24 -17.05 5.52
N GLY A 56 10.90 -18.22 5.57
CA GLY A 56 12.18 -18.43 4.89
C GLY A 56 12.07 -18.30 3.37
N ALA A 57 10.97 -18.73 2.76
CA ALA A 57 10.73 -18.55 1.34
C ALA A 57 10.56 -17.07 0.96
N LEU A 58 9.77 -16.31 1.73
CA LEU A 58 9.56 -14.87 1.53
C LEU A 58 10.86 -14.07 1.74
N GLN A 59 11.67 -14.42 2.75
CA GLN A 59 12.97 -13.80 2.98
C GLN A 59 13.92 -14.02 1.80
N ARG A 60 14.01 -15.25 1.26
CA ARG A 60 14.83 -15.52 0.08
C ARG A 60 14.35 -14.75 -1.15
N ARG A 61 13.04 -14.62 -1.33
CA ARG A 61 12.44 -13.83 -2.43
C ARG A 61 12.76 -12.34 -2.28
N GLY A 62 12.70 -11.81 -1.06
CA GLY A 62 12.98 -10.42 -0.72
C GLY A 62 14.46 -10.08 -0.54
N ALA A 63 15.37 -11.05 -0.60
CA ALA A 63 16.81 -10.81 -0.39
C ALA A 63 17.45 -9.85 -1.41
N LYS A 64 16.77 -9.60 -2.53
CA LYS A 64 17.17 -8.61 -3.55
C LYS A 64 16.66 -7.20 -3.24
N ASP A 65 15.66 -7.04 -2.38
CA ASP A 65 15.11 -5.75 -1.98
C ASP A 65 15.92 -5.16 -0.82
N SER A 66 16.76 -4.18 -1.17
CA SER A 66 17.90 -3.72 -0.36
C SER A 66 17.56 -2.86 0.86
N PHE A 67 16.30 -2.79 1.30
CA PHE A 67 15.86 -1.78 2.28
C PHE A 67 15.13 -2.30 3.51
N GLY A 68 15.12 -3.62 3.76
CA GLY A 68 14.40 -4.19 4.91
C GLY A 68 12.89 -3.90 4.91
N SER A 69 12.36 -3.47 3.76
CA SER A 69 10.96 -3.13 3.55
C SER A 69 10.21 -4.35 3.04
N LEU A 70 9.02 -4.59 3.58
CA LEU A 70 8.13 -5.65 3.09
C LEU A 70 7.28 -5.20 1.89
N LYS A 71 7.57 -4.03 1.30
CA LYS A 71 6.84 -3.47 0.15
C LYS A 71 6.88 -4.41 -1.06
N PHE A 72 7.91 -5.24 -1.21
CA PHE A 72 8.01 -6.24 -2.29
C PHE A 72 6.90 -7.28 -2.25
N LEU A 73 6.35 -7.57 -1.06
CA LEU A 73 5.23 -8.49 -0.89
C LEU A 73 3.98 -8.01 -1.62
N ALA A 74 3.83 -6.69 -1.79
CA ALA A 74 2.70 -6.10 -2.49
C ALA A 74 2.64 -6.46 -3.97
N ALA A 75 3.77 -6.89 -4.56
CA ALA A 75 3.84 -7.36 -5.94
C ALA A 75 3.49 -8.85 -6.10
N ILE A 76 3.37 -9.62 -5.00
CA ILE A 76 3.03 -11.04 -5.05
C ILE A 76 1.53 -11.17 -5.39
N ARG A 77 1.24 -11.87 -6.49
CA ARG A 77 -0.13 -12.04 -6.99
C ARG A 77 -0.92 -13.02 -6.12
N PRO A 78 -2.27 -12.93 -6.05
CA PRO A 78 -3.08 -13.86 -5.28
C PRO A 78 -2.85 -15.34 -5.61
N ALA A 79 -2.66 -15.67 -6.90
CA ALA A 79 -2.33 -17.04 -7.31
C ALA A 79 -0.96 -17.49 -6.80
N GLU A 80 0.03 -16.59 -6.78
CA GLU A 80 1.37 -16.88 -6.25
C GLU A 80 1.35 -17.03 -4.72
N TRP A 81 0.51 -16.26 -4.02
CA TRP A 81 0.26 -16.49 -2.59
C TRP A 81 -0.31 -17.88 -2.35
N LEU A 82 -1.27 -18.32 -3.18
CA LEU A 82 -1.84 -19.65 -3.07
C LEU A 82 -0.81 -20.75 -3.32
N GLU A 83 0.03 -20.59 -4.35
CA GLU A 83 1.14 -21.51 -4.65
C GLU A 83 2.16 -21.58 -3.52
N LEU A 84 2.54 -20.43 -2.94
CA LEU A 84 3.44 -20.36 -1.80
C LEU A 84 2.87 -21.12 -0.59
N VAL A 85 1.58 -20.94 -0.30
CA VAL A 85 0.92 -21.64 0.80
C VAL A 85 0.77 -23.14 0.51
N HIS A 86 0.48 -23.55 -0.73
CA HIS A 86 0.45 -24.98 -1.08
C HIS A 86 1.85 -25.62 -0.95
N THR A 87 2.90 -24.88 -1.28
CA THR A 87 4.28 -25.35 -1.23
C THR A 87 4.82 -25.41 0.20
N HIS A 88 4.48 -24.44 1.04
CA HIS A 88 5.06 -24.27 2.38
C HIS A 88 4.09 -24.56 3.53
N GLY A 89 2.86 -24.95 3.22
CA GLY A 89 1.81 -25.26 4.19
C GLY A 89 1.19 -24.04 4.86
N THR A 90 0.22 -24.31 5.73
CA THR A 90 -0.37 -23.35 6.68
C THR A 90 0.30 -23.48 8.05
N PRO A 91 0.16 -22.47 8.94
CA PRO A 91 0.62 -22.59 10.32
C PRO A 91 -0.02 -23.80 11.02
N GLU A 92 0.72 -24.44 11.93
CA GLU A 92 0.23 -25.58 12.69
C GLU A 92 -1.02 -25.20 13.51
N GLY A 93 -2.05 -26.05 13.50
CA GLY A 93 -3.31 -25.79 14.18
C GLY A 93 -4.18 -24.67 13.57
N SER A 94 -3.81 -24.12 12.40
CA SER A 94 -4.62 -23.11 11.73
C SER A 94 -5.98 -23.70 11.32
N PRO A 95 -7.10 -23.04 11.66
CA PRO A 95 -8.44 -23.47 11.21
C PRO A 95 -8.71 -23.08 9.75
N LEU A 96 -7.81 -22.33 9.10
CA LEU A 96 -7.98 -21.83 7.75
C LEU A 96 -7.54 -22.87 6.73
N THR A 97 -8.32 -23.00 5.65
CA THR A 97 -7.87 -23.71 4.47
C THR A 97 -6.67 -22.98 3.82
N PRO A 98 -5.84 -23.66 3.01
CA PRO A 98 -4.75 -23.02 2.26
C PRO A 98 -5.19 -21.80 1.46
N THR A 99 -6.37 -21.87 0.85
CA THR A 99 -6.96 -20.76 0.08
C THR A 99 -7.31 -19.57 0.97
N GLU A 100 -7.95 -19.79 2.11
CA GLU A 100 -8.30 -18.73 3.05
C GLU A 100 -7.06 -18.10 3.69
N TYR A 101 -6.04 -18.90 4.01
CA TYR A 101 -4.79 -18.41 4.55
C TYR A 101 -4.01 -17.56 3.52
N ALA A 102 -3.93 -18.00 2.26
CA ALA A 102 -3.34 -17.21 1.18
C ALA A 102 -4.07 -15.87 0.96
N ALA A 103 -5.41 -15.89 0.96
CA ALA A 103 -6.22 -14.68 0.86
C ALA A 103 -6.01 -13.74 2.06
N ALA A 104 -5.88 -14.29 3.28
CA ALA A 104 -5.59 -13.53 4.48
C ALA A 104 -4.21 -12.86 4.43
N LEU A 105 -3.18 -13.56 3.93
CA LEU A 105 -1.85 -13.01 3.71
C LEU A 105 -1.88 -11.85 2.72
N ALA A 106 -2.48 -12.05 1.54
CA ALA A 106 -2.61 -11.03 0.51
C ALA A 106 -3.34 -9.78 1.04
N SER A 107 -4.48 -9.98 1.73
CA SER A 107 -5.24 -8.89 2.35
C SER A 107 -4.43 -8.16 3.42
N ASN A 108 -3.62 -8.89 4.22
CA ASN A 108 -2.80 -8.27 5.24
C ASN A 108 -1.68 -7.41 4.65
N VAL A 109 -1.03 -7.88 3.58
CA VAL A 109 -0.03 -7.10 2.84
C VAL A 109 -0.66 -5.84 2.24
N GLU A 110 -1.84 -5.96 1.62
CA GLU A 110 -2.54 -4.81 1.04
C GLU A 110 -2.87 -3.74 2.08
N ARG A 111 -3.30 -4.13 3.28
CA ARG A 111 -3.55 -3.17 4.38
C ARG A 111 -2.29 -2.43 4.82
N HIS A 112 -1.13 -3.06 4.80
CA HIS A 112 0.13 -2.45 5.22
C HIS A 112 0.81 -1.65 4.11
N PHE A 113 0.59 -2.02 2.84
CA PHE A 113 1.21 -1.39 1.68
C PHE A 113 0.18 -1.03 0.59
N PRO A 114 -0.87 -0.27 0.91
CA PRO A 114 -2.03 -0.08 0.03
C PRO A 114 -1.66 0.50 -1.33
N THR A 115 -0.83 1.55 -1.35
CA THR A 115 -0.40 2.18 -2.60
C THR A 115 0.51 1.29 -3.43
N ALA A 116 1.36 0.48 -2.79
CA ALA A 116 2.23 -0.46 -3.49
C ALA A 116 1.42 -1.61 -4.12
N SER A 117 0.45 -2.14 -3.37
CA SER A 117 -0.46 -3.18 -3.87
C SER A 117 -1.31 -2.64 -5.01
N LEU A 118 -1.81 -1.40 -4.91
CA LEU A 118 -2.54 -0.76 -6.00
C LEU A 118 -1.69 -0.69 -7.28
N ALA A 119 -0.44 -0.22 -7.16
CA ALA A 119 0.47 -0.14 -8.29
C ALA A 119 0.69 -1.52 -8.94
N ALA A 120 0.86 -2.57 -8.13
CA ALA A 120 0.98 -3.95 -8.62
C ALA A 120 -0.30 -4.44 -9.32
N HIS A 121 -1.49 -4.18 -8.76
CA HIS A 121 -2.76 -4.55 -9.37
C HIS A 121 -2.99 -3.86 -10.73
N LEU A 122 -2.56 -2.60 -10.85
CA LEU A 122 -2.66 -1.85 -12.10
C LEU A 122 -1.62 -2.31 -13.15
N ALA A 123 -0.40 -2.65 -12.72
CA ALA A 123 0.67 -3.12 -13.60
C ALA A 123 0.39 -4.52 -14.18
N ASP A 124 -0.27 -5.40 -13.42
CA ASP A 124 -0.63 -6.76 -13.84
C ASP A 124 -1.73 -6.80 -14.91
N GLY A 125 -2.35 -5.65 -15.26
CA GLY A 125 -3.34 -5.55 -16.33
C GLY A 125 -4.66 -6.28 -16.07
N ARG A 126 -4.89 -6.72 -14.82
CA ARG A 126 -6.15 -7.33 -14.34
C ARG A 126 -7.30 -6.32 -14.36
N ARG A 127 -8.48 -6.73 -13.89
CA ARG A 127 -9.74 -5.96 -13.92
C ARG A 127 -9.56 -4.49 -13.52
N LEU A 128 -8.77 -4.19 -12.48
CA LEU A 128 -8.55 -2.82 -12.03
C LEU A 128 -7.85 -1.93 -13.08
N GLY A 129 -6.86 -2.47 -13.80
CA GLY A 129 -6.15 -1.75 -14.87
C GLY A 129 -7.01 -1.52 -16.12
N GLN A 130 -8.13 -2.24 -16.25
CA GLN A 130 -9.06 -2.16 -17.39
C GLN A 130 -10.18 -1.12 -17.17
N ILE A 131 -10.30 -0.57 -15.95
CA ILE A 131 -11.38 0.37 -15.61
C ILE A 131 -11.13 1.73 -16.26
N PRO A 132 -12.03 2.22 -17.14
CA PRO A 132 -11.83 3.51 -17.82
C PRO A 132 -11.68 4.70 -16.86
N ALA A 133 -12.38 4.68 -15.72
CA ALA A 133 -12.29 5.71 -14.69
C ALA A 133 -10.89 5.82 -14.05
N LEU A 134 -10.04 4.78 -14.18
CA LEU A 134 -8.69 4.73 -13.62
C LEU A 134 -7.59 5.00 -14.67
N LYS A 135 -7.97 5.47 -15.86
CA LYS A 135 -7.01 5.82 -16.92
C LYS A 135 -5.97 6.81 -16.39
N GLY A 136 -4.70 6.45 -16.55
CA GLY A 136 -3.55 7.27 -16.14
C GLY A 136 -3.09 7.06 -14.69
N VAL A 137 -3.87 6.39 -13.83
CA VAL A 137 -3.47 6.13 -12.43
C VAL A 137 -2.18 5.30 -12.35
N ALA A 138 -2.08 4.25 -13.16
CA ALA A 138 -0.89 3.39 -13.19
C ALA A 138 0.38 4.20 -13.52
N ARG A 139 0.29 5.06 -14.54
CA ARG A 139 1.38 5.94 -14.96
C ARG A 139 1.73 6.95 -13.86
N PHE A 140 0.72 7.54 -13.24
CA PHE A 140 0.91 8.47 -12.13
C PHE A 140 1.66 7.82 -10.95
N LEU A 141 1.27 6.63 -10.52
CA LEU A 141 1.95 5.93 -9.41
C LEU A 141 3.40 5.54 -9.78
N TRP A 142 3.65 5.26 -11.06
CA TRP A 142 5.00 5.02 -11.57
C TRP A 142 5.87 6.28 -11.51
N ASP A 143 5.35 7.41 -11.95
CA ASP A 143 6.06 8.69 -11.97
C ASP A 143 6.22 9.30 -10.55
N HIS A 144 5.38 8.88 -9.60
CA HIS A 144 5.37 9.35 -8.21
C HIS A 144 5.51 8.20 -7.19
N PRO A 145 6.68 7.55 -7.08
CA PRO A 145 6.87 6.34 -6.25
C PRO A 145 6.71 6.56 -4.73
N GLY A 146 6.77 7.82 -4.29
CA GLY A 146 6.54 8.25 -2.90
C GLY A 146 5.11 8.72 -2.62
N PHE A 147 4.21 8.66 -3.61
CA PHE A 147 2.81 8.98 -3.39
C PHE A 147 2.17 7.97 -2.43
N ASP A 148 1.37 8.46 -1.49
CA ASP A 148 0.57 7.63 -0.59
C ASP A 148 -0.91 7.95 -0.79
N LEU A 149 -1.64 7.01 -1.40
CA LEU A 149 -3.06 7.14 -1.67
C LEU A 149 -3.89 7.32 -0.39
N VAL A 150 -3.48 6.72 0.73
CA VAL A 150 -4.28 6.72 1.95
C VAL A 150 -4.24 8.10 2.60
N THR A 151 -3.06 8.71 2.67
CA THR A 151 -2.87 9.99 3.36
C THR A 151 -2.93 11.21 2.43
N ALA A 152 -2.95 11.01 1.11
CA ALA A 152 -2.98 12.10 0.15
C ALA A 152 -4.23 12.97 0.32
N ASN A 153 -4.04 14.29 0.42
CA ASN A 153 -5.12 15.24 0.32
C ASN A 153 -5.46 15.49 -1.15
N LEU A 154 -6.36 14.67 -1.70
CA LEU A 154 -6.83 14.77 -3.09
C LEU A 154 -7.77 15.95 -3.36
N ASN A 155 -8.12 16.75 -2.35
CA ASN A 155 -8.83 18.01 -2.52
C ASN A 155 -7.85 19.18 -2.76
N ALA A 156 -6.60 19.04 -2.33
CA ALA A 156 -5.52 19.96 -2.66
C ALA A 156 -4.89 19.58 -4.01
N THR A 157 -5.64 19.76 -5.09
CA THR A 157 -5.28 19.38 -6.47
C THR A 157 -3.94 19.94 -6.93
N THR A 158 -3.47 21.05 -6.35
CA THR A 158 -2.16 21.65 -6.64
C THR A 158 -0.98 20.74 -6.32
N ARG A 159 -1.12 19.81 -5.37
CA ARG A 159 -0.05 18.85 -5.01
C ARG A 159 0.04 17.65 -5.96
N LEU A 160 -0.98 17.43 -6.79
CA LEU A 160 -0.99 16.38 -7.81
C LEU A 160 -0.44 16.88 -9.15
N ALA A 161 -0.14 18.18 -9.26
CA ALA A 161 0.49 18.73 -10.45
C ALA A 161 1.93 18.20 -10.54
N ASP A 162 2.23 17.54 -11.65
CA ASP A 162 3.59 17.16 -12.00
C ASP A 162 4.27 18.38 -12.63
N PRO A 163 5.44 18.82 -12.12
CA PRO A 163 6.23 19.88 -12.75
C PRO A 163 6.52 19.65 -14.25
N ARG A 164 6.52 18.39 -14.71
CA ARG A 164 6.81 18.00 -16.10
C ARG A 164 5.56 17.84 -16.97
N SER A 165 4.41 17.51 -16.38
CA SER A 165 3.20 17.14 -17.12
C SER A 165 2.03 18.12 -16.91
N GLY A 166 2.21 19.13 -16.06
CA GLY A 166 1.17 20.09 -15.72
C GLY A 166 0.18 19.56 -14.67
N PRO A 167 -0.97 20.23 -14.48
CA PRO A 167 -1.95 19.83 -13.49
C PRO A 167 -2.55 18.46 -13.80
N ALA A 168 -2.75 17.64 -12.77
CA ALA A 168 -3.45 16.36 -12.89
C ALA A 168 -4.83 16.54 -13.53
N SER A 169 -5.18 15.65 -14.47
CA SER A 169 -6.49 15.71 -15.12
C SER A 169 -7.63 15.49 -14.09
N PRO A 170 -8.80 16.13 -14.28
CA PRO A 170 -9.94 15.91 -13.37
C PRO A 170 -10.33 14.43 -13.25
N GLN A 171 -10.20 13.66 -14.34
CA GLN A 171 -10.45 12.22 -14.37
C GLN A 171 -9.46 11.45 -13.46
N LEU A 172 -8.16 11.77 -13.53
CA LEU A 172 -7.15 11.14 -12.68
C LEU A 172 -7.45 11.39 -11.19
N VAL A 173 -7.76 12.64 -10.84
CA VAL A 173 -8.10 13.02 -9.46
C VAL A 173 -9.37 12.31 -8.99
N ALA A 174 -10.41 12.23 -9.84
CA ALA A 174 -11.64 11.51 -9.54
C ALA A 174 -11.38 10.00 -9.32
N GLY A 175 -10.59 9.37 -10.19
CA GLY A 175 -10.20 7.96 -10.08
C GLY A 175 -9.43 7.66 -8.79
N LEU A 176 -8.39 8.45 -8.47
CA LEU A 176 -7.66 8.34 -7.21
C LEU A 176 -8.59 8.51 -6.00
N ARG A 177 -9.55 9.45 -6.07
CA ARG A 177 -10.49 9.69 -4.99
C ARG A 177 -11.45 8.52 -4.79
N SER A 178 -11.93 7.90 -5.85
CA SER A 178 -12.76 6.70 -5.75
C SER A 178 -11.98 5.54 -5.13
N LEU A 179 -10.72 5.34 -5.54
CA LEU A 179 -9.84 4.34 -4.93
C LEU A 179 -9.64 4.58 -3.43
N GLN A 180 -9.32 5.82 -3.03
CA GLN A 180 -9.16 6.19 -1.61
C GLN A 180 -10.44 5.92 -0.81
N ARG A 181 -11.60 6.35 -1.31
CA ARG A 181 -12.90 6.17 -0.63
C ARG A 181 -13.31 4.70 -0.47
N LEU A 182 -13.07 3.88 -1.50
CA LEU A 182 -13.39 2.45 -1.43
C LEU A 182 -12.39 1.69 -0.54
N HIS A 183 -11.14 2.14 -0.48
CA HIS A 183 -10.18 1.64 0.50
C HIS A 183 -10.58 1.98 1.94
N GLU A 184 -11.06 3.21 2.21
CA GLU A 184 -11.58 3.61 3.53
C GLU A 184 -12.82 2.79 3.95
N LEU A 185 -13.65 2.40 2.97
CA LEU A 185 -14.74 1.45 3.16
C LEU A 185 -14.24 0.05 3.57
N GLY A 186 -12.94 -0.23 3.41
CA GLY A 186 -12.31 -1.49 3.72
C GLY A 186 -12.48 -2.53 2.62
N ALA A 187 -12.74 -2.11 1.39
CA ALA A 187 -12.71 -2.98 0.22
C ALA A 187 -11.25 -3.29 -0.16
N THR A 188 -10.97 -4.52 -0.59
CA THR A 188 -9.68 -4.86 -1.20
C THR A 188 -9.56 -4.23 -2.60
N TRP A 189 -8.38 -4.26 -3.23
CA TRP A 189 -8.26 -3.78 -4.61
C TRP A 189 -9.05 -4.59 -5.62
N ASP A 190 -9.18 -5.90 -5.42
CA ASP A 190 -10.02 -6.75 -6.27
C ASP A 190 -11.52 -6.45 -6.05
N GLU A 191 -11.95 -6.24 -4.80
CA GLU A 191 -13.32 -5.80 -4.49
C GLU A 191 -13.61 -4.40 -5.03
N THR A 192 -12.65 -3.48 -4.90
CA THR A 192 -12.69 -2.12 -5.46
C THR A 192 -12.87 -2.17 -6.96
N ALA A 193 -12.17 -3.06 -7.66
CA ALA A 193 -12.38 -3.28 -9.09
C ALA A 193 -13.81 -3.75 -9.40
N ALA A 194 -14.41 -4.59 -8.55
CA ALA A 194 -15.80 -5.04 -8.74
C ALA A 194 -16.79 -3.88 -8.58
N LEU A 195 -16.57 -3.07 -7.53
CA LEU A 195 -17.42 -1.94 -7.16
C LEU A 195 -17.39 -0.87 -8.25
N LEU A 196 -16.19 -0.47 -8.69
CA LEU A 196 -16.02 0.52 -9.74
C LEU A 196 -16.63 0.06 -11.07
N ASP A 197 -16.43 -1.20 -11.46
CA ASP A 197 -17.01 -1.77 -12.67
C ASP A 197 -18.55 -1.84 -12.60
N ALA A 198 -19.11 -2.00 -11.40
CA ALA A 198 -20.56 -1.96 -11.16
C ALA A 198 -21.13 -0.53 -11.01
N GLY A 199 -20.29 0.50 -11.10
CA GLY A 199 -20.67 1.92 -11.01
C GLY A 199 -20.69 2.50 -9.60
N TYR A 200 -20.13 1.80 -8.60
CA TYR A 200 -20.03 2.28 -7.23
C TYR A 200 -18.66 2.93 -7.01
N HIS A 201 -18.65 4.22 -6.70
CA HIS A 201 -17.44 5.04 -6.59
C HIS A 201 -17.11 5.47 -5.16
N SER A 202 -17.98 5.16 -4.20
CA SER A 202 -17.87 5.59 -2.81
C SER A 202 -18.72 4.76 -1.87
N ALA A 203 -18.48 4.89 -0.56
CA ALA A 203 -19.35 4.33 0.46
C ALA A 203 -20.80 4.84 0.38
N ALA A 204 -21.03 6.08 -0.09
CA ALA A 204 -22.38 6.60 -0.23
C ALA A 204 -23.17 5.84 -1.31
N ASP A 205 -22.53 5.54 -2.45
CA ASP A 205 -23.17 4.79 -3.54
C ASP A 205 -23.53 3.37 -3.08
N VAL A 206 -22.62 2.71 -2.35
CA VAL A 206 -22.84 1.37 -1.79
C VAL A 206 -23.93 1.38 -0.72
N ALA A 207 -23.99 2.40 0.13
CA ALA A 207 -25.00 2.50 1.19
C ALA A 207 -26.41 2.77 0.64
N ALA A 208 -26.50 3.53 -0.46
CA ALA A 208 -27.75 3.88 -1.13
C ALA A 208 -28.30 2.75 -2.01
N ALA A 209 -27.45 1.82 -2.45
CA ALA A 209 -27.89 0.67 -3.24
C ALA A 209 -28.85 -0.24 -2.46
N GLU A 210 -29.89 -0.73 -3.12
CA GLU A 210 -30.76 -1.76 -2.55
C GLU A 210 -30.01 -3.10 -2.40
N PRO A 211 -30.17 -3.85 -1.30
CA PRO A 211 -29.41 -5.07 -1.05
C PRO A 211 -29.49 -6.08 -2.20
N THR A 212 -30.69 -6.31 -2.76
CA THR A 212 -30.90 -7.26 -3.87
C THR A 212 -30.20 -6.82 -5.15
N GLU A 213 -30.24 -5.53 -5.47
CA GLU A 213 -29.55 -4.98 -6.64
C GLU A 213 -28.04 -5.08 -6.48
N LEU A 214 -27.53 -4.67 -5.31
CA LEU A 214 -26.11 -4.70 -5.00
C LEU A 214 -25.57 -6.14 -5.10
N ASN A 215 -26.29 -7.11 -4.52
CA ASN A 215 -25.91 -8.51 -4.59
C ASN A 215 -25.94 -9.02 -6.03
N THR A 216 -26.97 -8.68 -6.81
CA THR A 216 -27.07 -9.10 -8.23
C THR A 216 -25.92 -8.55 -9.08
N ARG A 217 -25.55 -7.27 -8.90
CA ARG A 217 -24.46 -6.65 -9.66
C ARG A 217 -23.07 -7.16 -9.28
N LEU A 218 -22.90 -7.60 -8.04
CA LEU A 218 -21.61 -8.05 -7.50
C LEU A 218 -21.49 -9.57 -7.37
N ALA A 219 -22.57 -10.31 -7.65
CA ALA A 219 -22.62 -11.77 -7.60
C ALA A 219 -21.52 -12.38 -8.48
N GLY A 220 -20.82 -13.36 -7.93
CA GLY A 220 -19.68 -14.02 -8.59
C GLY A 220 -18.40 -13.17 -8.71
N ARG A 221 -18.47 -11.85 -8.46
CA ARG A 221 -17.32 -10.91 -8.54
C ARG A 221 -16.66 -10.66 -7.19
N ILE A 222 -17.43 -10.72 -6.11
CA ILE A 222 -16.96 -10.68 -4.72
C ILE A 222 -17.44 -11.95 -4.03
N LYS A 223 -16.52 -12.68 -3.40
CA LYS A 223 -16.81 -13.89 -2.65
C LYS A 223 -16.19 -13.80 -1.24
N PRO A 224 -16.85 -14.37 -0.22
CA PRO A 224 -18.19 -14.96 -0.26
C PRO A 224 -19.29 -13.86 -0.31
N GLU A 225 -20.55 -14.19 -0.65
CA GLU A 225 -21.61 -13.17 -0.81
C GLU A 225 -21.88 -12.35 0.46
N GLN A 226 -21.68 -12.96 1.63
CA GLN A 226 -21.75 -12.26 2.92
C GLN A 226 -20.80 -11.06 3.00
N ARG A 227 -19.72 -11.06 2.20
CA ARG A 227 -18.79 -9.94 2.10
C ARG A 227 -19.43 -8.71 1.47
N ILE A 228 -20.34 -8.87 0.51
CA ILE A 228 -21.08 -7.77 -0.13
C ILE A 228 -21.96 -7.07 0.93
N LEU A 229 -22.68 -7.86 1.74
CA LEU A 229 -23.49 -7.34 2.85
C LEU A 229 -22.64 -6.66 3.92
N ALA A 230 -21.45 -7.20 4.24
CA ALA A 230 -20.53 -6.58 5.20
C ALA A 230 -20.04 -5.20 4.71
N LEU A 231 -19.71 -5.07 3.43
CA LEU A 231 -19.35 -3.79 2.81
C LEU A 231 -20.53 -2.81 2.88
N GLN A 232 -21.74 -3.24 2.54
CA GLN A 232 -22.94 -2.40 2.61
C GLN A 232 -23.24 -1.92 4.04
N HIS A 233 -23.15 -2.83 5.02
CA HIS A 233 -23.35 -2.48 6.42
C HIS A 233 -22.33 -1.43 6.89
N ARG A 234 -21.05 -1.62 6.58
CA ARG A 234 -19.98 -0.66 6.92
C ARG A 234 -20.21 0.69 6.23
N ALA A 235 -20.65 0.69 4.97
CA ALA A 235 -21.00 1.89 4.22
C ALA A 235 -22.12 2.69 4.93
N LYS A 236 -23.19 2.01 5.35
CA LYS A 236 -24.30 2.62 6.11
C LYS A 236 -23.82 3.17 7.46
N THR A 237 -22.92 2.49 8.17
CA THR A 237 -22.35 2.99 9.43
C THR A 237 -21.52 4.26 9.22
N LEU A 238 -20.67 4.30 8.18
CA LEU A 238 -19.88 5.49 7.85
C LEU A 238 -20.77 6.68 7.48
N GLN A 239 -21.84 6.45 6.73
CA GLN A 239 -22.80 7.49 6.36
C GLN A 239 -23.52 8.06 7.58
N LYS A 240 -23.99 7.21 8.49
CA LYS A 240 -24.60 7.63 9.77
C LYS A 240 -23.63 8.42 10.65
N ALA A 241 -22.35 8.04 10.66
CA ALA A 241 -21.33 8.79 11.41
C ALA A 241 -21.06 10.17 10.80
N ALA A 242 -21.07 10.27 9.46
CA ALA A 242 -20.87 11.53 8.75
C ALA A 242 -22.06 12.50 8.91
N SER A 243 -23.30 12.01 8.93
CA SER A 243 -24.48 12.86 9.12
C SER A 243 -24.58 13.45 10.52
N ARG A 244 -24.03 12.79 11.54
CA ARG A 244 -23.98 13.29 12.93
C ARG A 244 -22.95 14.39 13.19
N ARG A 245 -22.00 14.58 12.27
CA ARG A 245 -20.92 15.58 12.38
C ARG A 245 -21.24 16.90 11.66
N ARG A 246 -22.39 16.99 11.00
CA ARG A 246 -22.90 18.18 10.34
C ARG A 246 -23.98 18.80 11.20
#